data_AF-A0A7W8HBZ6-F1
#
_entry.id   AF-A0A7W8HBZ6-F1
#
_cell.length_a   1.000
_cell.length_b   1.000
_cell.length_c   1.000
_cell.angle_alpha   90.00
_cell.angle_beta   90.00
_cell.angle_gamma   90.00
#
_symmetry.space_group_name_H-M   'P 1'
#
loop_
_entity.id
_entity.type
_entity.pdbx_description
1 polymer ?
#
loop_
_entity_poly.entity_id
_entity_poly.type
_entity_poly.pdbx_seq_one_letter_code
_entity_poly.pdbx_strand_id
1 'polypeptide(L)'
;MRKMYKRIGAFFLIAAILFIQFGSRGYAQSSYDNQGVRDFVVRLYQVVLDREPDAAGLDAWYGQLVSGGQSGAQVARDFLFSREFEEKNYSNAQYVEILYRALFDREPDAEGYEQWLAQLDAGVSRLTICKGFVDSQEFAALCQNFGIVKGTIEAPSNGQQIYLVDQFVRRLYQVTLGREADPDGLESWKKLLIEGSSTGAQVVKGFVFSQECQNMNLFDEDYIRLLYASLFDREADPDGLAGWKNLLDHGLTRDYVCNGFINSDEFAALCQKYGIEKGSAVSEDIRDRNESLTVFVADMYLKGLGRGFSQSELENALNLFFNNETNGYTYVRGIVESAEFSARSVSDEAFMDFLYDTVLQADKTSGDYSRQLSALKNGSSRSDILEECLTGETFAARCQAMGVQATGRLIDPDKPMVALTFDDGPSAHTPIILDTLEQYGQVATFFVVGEWIPVYPNTVKRAYDMGCEIGSHSNTHADLATLSPSGIVSEMSITDNNLLNVTGAPATVMRPPGGSQNATVRANVGKPIIMWSLDTADWKTRDVTSTVNAVLNNVRDGDVVIMHDLHRPTALAAQIIIPELVNRGYQLVTVSELAQYRGGLEPGQVYYDFYK
;
A
#
# COMPACT_ATOMS: atom_id res chain seq x y z
N MET A 1 22.29 56.95 34.12
CA MET A 1 21.49 58.20 34.04
C MET A 1 20.17 57.99 34.79
N ARG A 2 19.90 58.86 35.79
CA ARG A 2 18.60 59.26 36.42
C ARG A 2 17.60 58.14 36.84
N LYS A 3 17.47 57.80 38.13
CA LYS A 3 16.81 58.49 39.29
C LYS A 3 15.33 58.09 39.48
N MET A 4 15.03 57.42 40.61
CA MET A 4 13.94 57.71 41.60
C MET A 4 13.98 56.60 42.69
N TYR A 5 14.49 56.81 43.92
CA TYR A 5 13.82 57.35 45.14
C TYR A 5 12.48 56.65 45.47
N LYS A 6 12.10 56.26 46.70
CA LYS A 6 12.67 56.19 48.08
C LYS A 6 11.52 55.71 49.01
N ARG A 7 11.84 55.03 50.14
CA ARG A 7 11.11 54.94 51.45
C ARG A 7 9.83 54.06 51.48
N ILE A 8 9.43 53.37 52.56
CA ILE A 8 9.37 53.64 54.02
C ILE A 8 9.43 52.25 54.75
N GLY A 9 10.30 51.96 55.73
CA GLY A 9 10.16 52.20 57.19
C GLY A 9 9.76 50.88 57.93
N ALA A 10 10.68 50.12 58.55
CA ALA A 10 11.22 50.24 59.91
C ALA A 10 10.18 50.15 61.06
N PHE A 11 10.13 49.00 61.76
CA PHE A 11 9.72 48.82 63.17
C PHE A 11 10.53 47.63 63.75
N PHE A 12 11.59 47.91 64.53
CA PHE A 12 11.72 47.71 65.99
C PHE A 12 11.40 46.28 66.48
N LEU A 13 12.39 45.42 66.79
CA LEU A 13 13.20 45.35 68.04
C LEU A 13 12.38 44.87 69.26
N ILE A 14 12.69 43.68 69.78
CA ILE A 14 12.94 43.40 71.21
C ILE A 14 13.82 42.15 71.29
N ALA A 15 14.91 42.29 72.04
CA ALA A 15 15.89 41.27 72.34
C ALA A 15 15.71 40.77 73.79
N ALA A 16 16.01 39.47 73.97
CA ALA A 16 16.71 38.85 75.10
C ALA A 16 16.10 38.86 76.51
N ILE A 17 16.27 37.72 77.21
CA ILE A 17 17.08 37.52 78.43
C ILE A 17 16.50 36.32 79.27
N LEU A 18 17.43 35.51 79.82
CA LEU A 18 17.38 34.59 81.00
C LEU A 18 17.23 33.08 80.73
N PHE A 19 17.97 32.14 81.37
CA PHE A 19 19.22 32.10 82.17
C PHE A 19 19.47 30.59 82.50
N ILE A 20 20.73 30.13 82.44
CA ILE A 20 21.44 29.25 83.41
C ILE A 20 20.95 27.82 83.79
N GLN A 21 21.92 26.87 83.71
CA GLN A 21 22.16 25.60 84.43
C GLN A 21 21.08 24.48 84.44
N PHE A 22 21.44 23.28 84.00
CA PHE A 22 21.95 22.20 84.86
C PHE A 22 22.33 20.97 84.01
N GLY A 23 23.53 20.44 84.25
CA GLY A 23 23.92 19.12 83.78
C GLY A 23 23.44 18.02 84.72
N SER A 24 23.14 16.87 84.10
CA SER A 24 23.11 15.51 84.65
C SER A 24 22.08 15.14 85.72
N ARG A 25 21.06 14.37 85.30
CA ARG A 25 20.73 13.01 85.79
C ARG A 25 19.61 12.42 84.96
N GLY A 26 19.86 11.27 84.34
CA GLY A 26 18.87 10.56 83.53
C GLY A 26 17.73 9.96 84.35
N TYR A 27 16.57 9.80 83.72
CA TYR A 27 15.85 8.55 83.48
C TYR A 27 14.55 8.84 82.70
N ALA A 28 14.11 7.86 81.91
CA ALA A 28 12.84 7.71 81.17
C ALA A 28 12.81 8.16 79.68
N GLN A 29 12.95 7.17 78.79
CA GLN A 29 12.44 7.19 77.41
C GLN A 29 10.91 7.28 77.45
N SER A 30 10.34 8.40 76.98
CA SER A 30 8.95 8.51 76.55
C SER A 30 8.81 9.58 75.48
N SER A 31 8.22 9.19 74.33
CA SER A 31 7.65 9.99 73.23
C SER A 31 8.04 11.48 73.14
N TYR A 32 9.17 11.77 72.50
CA TYR A 32 9.34 13.07 71.86
C TYR A 32 8.70 12.98 70.47
N ASP A 33 7.59 13.69 70.28
CA ASP A 33 7.12 14.10 68.96
C ASP A 33 8.32 14.71 68.24
N ASN A 34 8.75 14.10 67.14
CA ASN A 34 9.98 14.50 66.47
C ASN A 34 9.69 15.78 65.69
N GLN A 35 9.64 16.92 66.38
CA GLN A 35 9.22 18.22 65.85
C GLN A 35 9.96 18.57 64.55
N GLY A 36 11.24 18.21 64.43
CA GLY A 36 12.00 18.37 63.20
C GLY A 36 11.42 17.62 62.00
N VAL A 37 10.86 16.41 62.20
CA VAL A 37 10.20 15.66 61.13
C VAL A 37 8.92 16.38 60.67
N ARG A 38 8.15 16.93 61.62
CA ARG A 38 6.97 17.73 61.29
C ARG A 38 7.36 19.01 60.56
N ASP A 39 8.41 19.69 61.01
CA ASP A 39 8.91 20.92 60.39
C ASP A 39 9.40 20.68 58.96
N PHE A 40 10.02 19.53 58.68
CA PHE A 40 10.38 19.13 57.31
C PHE A 40 9.14 18.96 56.42
N VAL A 41 8.09 18.30 56.91
CA VAL A 41 6.84 18.15 56.15
C VAL A 41 6.16 19.49 55.93
N VAL A 42 6.06 20.33 56.98
CA VAL A 42 5.53 21.71 56.88
C VAL A 42 6.28 22.51 55.83
N ARG A 43 7.62 22.42 55.81
CA ARG A 43 8.45 23.04 54.79
C ARG A 43 8.06 22.61 53.38
N LEU A 44 7.84 21.32 53.14
CA LEU A 44 7.43 20.85 51.81
C LEU A 44 6.06 21.42 51.42
N TYR A 45 5.09 21.46 52.33
CA TYR A 45 3.81 22.13 52.04
C TYR A 45 3.98 23.62 51.71
N GLN A 46 4.76 24.35 52.50
CA GLN A 46 4.93 25.80 52.33
C GLN A 46 5.76 26.15 51.09
N VAL A 47 6.85 25.43 50.83
CA VAL A 47 7.81 25.79 49.77
C VAL A 47 7.46 25.12 48.44
N VAL A 48 6.97 23.88 48.47
CA VAL A 48 6.63 23.12 47.24
C VAL A 48 5.20 23.42 46.82
N LEU A 49 4.23 23.41 47.76
CA LEU A 49 2.80 23.56 47.44
C LEU A 49 2.24 24.97 47.68
N ASP A 50 3.03 25.85 48.30
CA ASP A 50 2.65 27.24 48.62
C ASP A 50 1.39 27.31 49.48
N ARG A 51 1.31 26.45 50.52
CA ARG A 51 0.23 26.46 51.51
C ARG A 51 0.64 25.83 52.84
N GLU A 52 -0.19 26.01 53.85
CA GLU A 52 -0.08 25.26 55.10
C GLU A 52 -0.67 23.84 54.94
N PRO A 53 -0.10 22.83 55.64
CA PRO A 53 -0.74 21.52 55.75
C PRO A 53 -2.03 21.58 56.56
N ASP A 54 -3.00 20.73 56.20
CA ASP A 54 -4.03 20.34 57.16
C ASP A 54 -3.48 19.31 58.15
N ALA A 55 -4.13 19.18 59.32
CA ALA A 55 -3.66 18.32 60.39
C ALA A 55 -3.53 16.84 59.97
N ALA A 56 -4.46 16.34 59.15
CA ALA A 56 -4.45 14.94 58.72
C ALA A 56 -3.33 14.66 57.72
N GLY A 57 -3.11 15.58 56.76
CA GLY A 57 -2.01 15.50 55.81
C GLY A 57 -0.64 15.56 56.48
N LEU A 58 -0.47 16.45 57.48
CA LEU A 58 0.76 16.53 58.26
C LEU A 58 1.03 15.23 59.04
N ASP A 59 0.01 14.72 59.75
CA ASP A 59 0.14 13.49 60.54
C ASP A 59 0.43 12.26 59.69
N ALA A 60 -0.16 12.17 58.48
CA ALA A 60 0.09 11.08 57.55
C ALA A 60 1.55 11.02 57.09
N TRP A 61 2.11 12.13 56.62
CA TRP A 61 3.51 12.20 56.18
C TRP A 61 4.50 12.03 57.33
N TYR A 62 4.20 12.64 58.48
CA TYR A 62 4.96 12.41 59.72
C TYR A 62 5.01 10.91 60.06
N GLY A 63 3.86 10.23 59.99
CA GLY A 63 3.77 8.79 60.21
C GLY A 63 4.66 7.97 59.26
N GLN A 64 4.71 8.33 57.97
CA GLN A 64 5.58 7.66 56.99
C GLN A 64 7.07 7.82 57.31
N LEU A 65 7.50 9.03 57.70
CA LEU A 65 8.90 9.32 58.02
C LEU A 65 9.35 8.67 59.32
N VAL A 66 8.53 8.70 60.38
CA VAL A 66 8.89 8.15 61.69
C VAL A 66 8.81 6.62 61.72
N SER A 67 7.87 6.03 60.98
CA SER A 67 7.78 4.56 60.86
C SER A 67 8.87 3.97 59.94
N GLY A 68 9.60 4.82 59.20
CA GLY A 68 10.52 4.39 58.15
C GLY A 68 9.82 3.84 56.90
N GLY A 69 8.51 4.06 56.76
CA GLY A 69 7.74 3.70 55.57
C GLY A 69 8.18 4.48 54.32
N GLN A 70 8.65 5.71 54.51
CA GLN A 70 9.35 6.48 53.48
C GLN A 70 10.53 7.26 54.05
N SER A 71 11.51 7.51 53.19
CA SER A 71 12.66 8.39 53.46
C SER A 71 12.38 9.85 53.08
N GLY A 72 13.20 10.78 53.57
CA GLY A 72 13.11 12.20 53.21
C GLY A 72 13.17 12.44 51.71
N ALA A 73 14.01 11.69 50.98
CA ALA A 73 14.12 11.77 49.53
C ALA A 73 12.82 11.34 48.81
N GLN A 74 12.16 10.28 49.31
CA GLN A 74 10.89 9.78 48.76
C GLN A 74 9.73 10.76 49.02
N VAL A 75 9.64 11.28 50.25
CA VAL A 75 8.61 12.28 50.60
C VAL A 75 8.81 13.57 49.78
N ALA A 76 10.04 14.07 49.65
CA ALA A 76 10.32 15.23 48.80
C ALA A 76 9.88 15.00 47.34
N ARG A 77 10.17 13.82 46.79
CA ARG A 77 9.72 13.41 45.45
C ARG A 77 8.19 13.34 45.36
N ASP A 78 7.50 12.77 46.33
CA ASP A 78 6.04 12.66 46.29
C ASP A 78 5.35 14.04 46.35
N PHE A 79 5.96 15.05 47.00
CA PHE A 79 5.47 16.44 46.93
C PHE A 79 5.75 17.09 45.57
N LEU A 80 6.98 17.01 45.07
CA LEU A 80 7.43 17.64 43.81
C LEU A 80 6.82 17.03 42.55
N PHE A 81 6.22 15.85 42.65
CA PHE A 81 5.53 15.14 41.57
C PHE A 81 4.08 14.80 41.96
N SER A 82 3.53 15.53 42.94
CA SER A 82 2.11 15.45 43.25
C SER A 82 1.31 16.18 42.17
N ARG A 83 0.07 15.71 41.95
CA ARG A 83 -0.91 16.41 41.10
C ARG A 83 -1.05 17.90 41.48
N GLU A 84 -1.02 18.20 42.77
CA GLU A 84 -1.13 19.57 43.28
C GLU A 84 0.05 20.45 42.84
N PHE A 85 1.27 19.91 42.85
CA PHE A 85 2.45 20.62 42.33
C PHE A 85 2.40 20.79 40.81
N GLU A 86 1.95 19.76 40.08
CA GLU A 86 1.82 19.80 38.62
C GLU A 86 0.82 20.88 38.17
N GLU A 87 -0.31 21.02 38.88
CA GLU A 87 -1.34 22.04 38.59
C GLU A 87 -0.83 23.49 38.77
N LYS A 88 0.27 23.71 39.50
CA LYS A 88 0.90 25.05 39.63
C LYS A 88 1.61 25.51 38.35
N ASN A 89 1.90 24.60 37.42
CA ASN A 89 2.54 24.91 36.13
C ASN A 89 3.85 25.73 36.24
N TYR A 90 4.68 25.43 37.24
CA TYR A 90 5.96 26.12 37.42
C TYR A 90 6.88 25.94 36.20
N SER A 91 7.54 27.02 35.78
CA SER A 91 8.62 27.00 34.79
C SER A 91 9.85 26.23 35.28
N ASN A 92 10.78 25.88 34.39
CA ASN A 92 12.05 25.24 34.76
C ASN A 92 12.84 26.11 35.76
N ALA A 93 12.89 27.42 35.52
CA ALA A 93 13.50 28.40 36.42
C ALA A 93 12.91 28.33 37.84
N GLN A 94 11.58 28.37 37.95
CA GLN A 94 10.89 28.28 39.24
C GLN A 94 11.08 26.92 39.91
N TYR A 95 11.12 25.83 39.13
CA TYR A 95 11.36 24.49 39.65
C TYR A 95 12.72 24.39 40.33
N VAL A 96 13.79 24.91 39.72
CA VAL A 96 15.13 24.94 40.32
C VAL A 96 15.13 25.77 41.60
N GLU A 97 14.52 26.96 41.61
CA GLU A 97 14.40 27.77 42.83
C GLU A 97 13.70 27.02 43.97
N ILE A 98 12.61 26.32 43.66
CA ILE A 98 11.86 25.51 44.63
C ILE A 98 12.74 24.39 45.17
N LEU A 99 13.53 23.71 44.35
CA LEU A 99 14.45 22.66 44.83
C LEU A 99 15.50 23.21 45.79
N TYR A 100 16.12 24.35 45.49
CA TYR A 100 17.08 25.00 46.39
C TYR A 100 16.44 25.38 47.72
N ARG A 101 15.28 26.03 47.67
CA ARG A 101 14.56 26.40 48.89
C ARG A 101 14.13 25.15 49.64
N ALA A 102 13.38 24.24 49.03
CA ALA A 102 12.80 23.08 49.72
C ALA A 102 13.86 22.12 50.26
N LEU A 103 14.92 21.84 49.48
CA LEU A 103 15.85 20.75 49.75
C LEU A 103 17.20 21.20 50.32
N PHE A 104 17.59 22.48 50.20
CA PHE A 104 18.84 23.01 50.77
C PHE A 104 18.65 24.13 51.80
N ASP A 105 17.43 24.63 51.98
CA ASP A 105 17.12 25.74 52.89
C ASP A 105 17.91 27.04 52.59
N ARG A 106 18.08 27.33 51.31
CA ARG A 106 18.70 28.58 50.84
C ARG A 106 18.24 28.97 49.44
N GLU A 107 18.59 30.18 49.04
CA GLU A 107 18.48 30.63 47.65
C GLU A 107 19.57 29.98 46.76
N PRO A 108 19.28 29.81 45.46
CA PRO A 108 20.26 29.32 44.50
C PRO A 108 21.48 30.25 44.39
N ASP A 109 22.66 29.64 44.26
CA ASP A 109 23.86 30.32 43.77
C ASP A 109 23.82 30.42 42.24
N ALA A 110 24.46 31.46 41.68
CA ALA A 110 24.35 31.77 40.25
C ALA A 110 24.86 30.63 39.35
N GLU A 111 25.97 30.00 39.71
CA GLU A 111 26.59 28.95 38.90
C GLU A 111 25.76 27.65 38.93
N GLY A 112 25.38 27.16 40.11
CA GLY A 112 24.56 25.95 40.24
C GLY A 112 23.18 26.12 39.63
N TYR A 113 22.57 27.29 39.77
CA TYR A 113 21.30 27.62 39.12
C TYR A 113 21.36 27.52 37.61
N GLU A 114 22.35 28.18 36.98
CA GLU A 114 22.53 28.16 35.53
C GLU A 114 22.79 26.74 35.02
N GLN A 115 23.58 25.93 35.74
CA GLN A 115 23.86 24.55 35.36
C GLN A 115 22.62 23.65 35.42
N TRP A 116 21.82 23.75 36.48
CA TRP A 116 20.59 22.95 36.61
C TRP A 116 19.53 23.39 35.61
N LEU A 117 19.38 24.70 35.40
CA LEU A 117 18.45 25.26 34.43
C LEU A 117 18.82 24.82 33.01
N ALA A 118 20.11 24.89 32.63
CA ALA A 118 20.58 24.45 31.33
C ALA A 118 20.30 22.96 31.07
N GLN A 119 20.38 22.10 32.09
CA GLN A 119 20.05 20.67 31.96
C GLN A 119 18.55 20.46 31.73
N LEU A 120 17.68 21.18 32.47
CA LEU A 120 16.24 21.13 32.26
C LEU A 120 15.85 21.64 30.87
N ASP A 121 16.46 22.75 30.44
CA ASP A 121 16.22 23.34 29.12
C ASP A 121 16.77 22.47 27.98
N ALA A 122 17.76 21.62 28.28
CA ALA A 122 18.25 20.56 27.39
C ALA A 122 17.42 19.25 27.45
N GLY A 123 16.31 19.23 28.21
CA GLY A 123 15.37 18.11 28.25
C GLY A 123 15.66 17.02 29.29
N VAL A 124 16.57 17.25 30.24
CA VAL A 124 16.75 16.35 31.39
C VAL A 124 15.50 16.40 32.27
N SER A 125 15.02 15.24 32.73
CA SER A 125 13.78 15.18 33.51
C SER A 125 13.89 15.89 34.85
N ARG A 126 12.79 16.50 35.31
CA ARG A 126 12.68 17.06 36.66
C ARG A 126 13.03 16.04 37.75
N LEU A 127 12.70 14.76 37.55
CA LEU A 127 13.01 13.70 38.52
C LEU A 127 14.52 13.44 38.62
N THR A 128 15.22 13.50 37.49
CA THR A 128 16.69 13.40 37.44
C THR A 128 17.35 14.58 38.15
N ILE A 129 16.83 15.80 37.94
CA ILE A 129 17.32 16.99 38.67
C ILE A 129 17.04 16.86 40.16
N CYS A 130 15.80 16.51 40.56
CA CYS A 130 15.43 16.24 41.94
C CYS A 130 16.37 15.21 42.59
N LYS A 131 16.72 14.13 41.87
CA LYS A 131 17.70 13.14 42.33
C LYS A 131 19.05 13.78 42.61
N GLY A 132 19.55 14.65 41.73
CA GLY A 132 20.79 15.41 41.98
C GLY A 132 20.77 16.18 43.30
N PHE A 133 19.64 16.80 43.64
CA PHE A 133 19.46 17.50 44.91
C PHE A 133 19.40 16.53 46.09
N VAL A 134 18.53 15.53 46.06
CA VAL A 134 18.37 14.60 47.19
C VAL A 134 19.58 13.68 47.39
N ASP A 135 20.41 13.48 46.36
CA ASP A 135 21.65 12.71 46.47
C ASP A 135 22.82 13.52 47.02
N SER A 136 22.73 14.85 47.00
CA SER A 136 23.80 15.73 47.45
C SER A 136 24.12 15.58 48.95
N GLN A 137 25.31 16.04 49.34
CA GLN A 137 25.70 16.16 50.75
C GLN A 137 24.89 17.25 51.47
N GLU A 138 24.41 18.25 50.73
CA GLU A 138 23.64 19.37 51.29
C GLU A 138 22.25 18.92 51.74
N PHE A 139 21.55 18.12 50.93
CA PHE A 139 20.30 17.49 51.37
C PHE A 139 20.53 16.51 52.51
N ALA A 140 21.65 15.80 52.54
CA ALA A 140 21.99 14.93 53.67
C ALA A 140 22.12 15.72 54.98
N ALA A 141 22.75 16.90 54.94
CA ALA A 141 22.85 17.79 56.08
C ALA A 141 21.47 18.34 56.50
N LEU A 142 20.62 18.70 55.53
CA LEU A 142 19.24 19.12 55.81
C LEU A 142 18.45 18.01 56.53
N CYS A 143 18.50 16.78 56.02
CA CYS A 143 17.85 15.63 56.63
C CYS A 143 18.34 15.37 58.06
N GLN A 144 19.65 15.51 58.30
CA GLN A 144 20.22 15.37 59.64
C GLN A 144 19.68 16.44 60.60
N ASN A 145 19.52 17.69 60.14
CA ASN A 145 18.98 18.78 60.95
C ASN A 145 17.53 18.54 61.37
N PHE A 146 16.73 17.92 60.51
CA PHE A 146 15.33 17.57 60.80
C PHE A 146 15.14 16.20 61.44
N GLY A 147 16.22 15.45 61.69
CA GLY A 147 16.15 14.12 62.29
C GLY A 147 15.44 13.08 61.41
N ILE A 148 15.49 13.24 60.08
CA ILE A 148 14.92 12.31 59.09
C ILE A 148 15.99 11.45 58.43
N VAL A 149 15.64 10.22 58.08
CA VAL A 149 16.50 9.36 57.25
C VAL A 149 16.46 9.90 55.82
N LYS A 150 17.61 10.34 55.29
CA LYS A 150 17.72 10.88 53.92
C LYS A 150 17.12 9.93 52.88
N GLY A 151 17.57 8.68 52.93
CA GLY A 151 17.33 7.69 51.89
C GLY A 151 17.85 8.13 50.53
N THR A 152 17.35 7.49 49.48
CA THR A 152 17.64 7.78 48.09
C THR A 152 16.35 7.62 47.31
N ILE A 153 16.23 8.36 46.20
CA ILE A 153 15.30 7.97 45.15
C ILE A 153 16.08 7.25 44.08
N GLU A 154 15.54 6.14 43.58
CA GLU A 154 16.04 5.57 42.34
C GLU A 154 15.54 6.44 41.19
N ALA A 155 16.45 7.17 40.55
CA ALA A 155 16.31 7.37 39.11
C ALA A 155 17.15 6.25 38.51
N PRO A 156 16.56 5.37 37.70
CA PRO A 156 17.33 4.29 37.12
C PRO A 156 18.54 4.85 36.31
N SER A 157 19.59 4.05 36.11
CA SER A 157 20.61 4.35 35.09
C SER A 157 20.00 4.36 33.69
N ASN A 158 18.98 3.52 33.50
CA ASN A 158 17.95 3.60 32.47
C ASN A 158 16.74 4.42 32.97
N GLY A 159 16.91 5.40 33.84
CA GLY A 159 15.80 5.99 34.58
C GLY A 159 15.01 6.95 33.78
N GLN A 160 15.77 7.72 33.02
CA GLN A 160 15.26 8.43 31.88
C GLN A 160 14.63 7.46 30.88
N GLN A 161 15.24 6.31 30.54
CA GLN A 161 14.65 5.37 29.58
C GLN A 161 13.37 4.70 30.07
N ILE A 162 13.31 4.18 31.30
CA ILE A 162 12.13 3.55 31.91
C ILE A 162 11.03 4.59 32.09
N TYR A 163 11.36 5.80 32.54
CA TYR A 163 10.41 6.90 32.60
C TYR A 163 9.88 7.26 31.21
N LEU A 164 10.75 7.43 30.21
CA LEU A 164 10.37 7.76 28.85
C LEU A 164 9.52 6.64 28.21
N VAL A 165 9.90 5.38 28.38
CA VAL A 165 9.11 4.22 27.92
C VAL A 165 7.76 4.16 28.65
N ASP A 166 7.73 4.40 29.96
CA ASP A 166 6.49 4.49 30.75
C ASP A 166 5.58 5.63 30.22
N GLN A 167 6.14 6.81 29.95
CA GLN A 167 5.43 7.93 29.34
C GLN A 167 4.93 7.60 27.93
N PHE A 168 5.74 6.93 27.11
CA PHE A 168 5.34 6.50 25.77
C PHE A 168 4.15 5.54 25.81
N VAL A 169 4.22 4.51 26.66
CA VAL A 169 3.14 3.52 26.77
C VAL A 169 1.87 4.14 27.37
N ARG A 170 1.99 4.93 28.45
CA ARG A 170 0.85 5.67 29.02
C ARG A 170 0.19 6.57 28.00
N ARG A 171 1.01 7.26 27.20
CA ARG A 171 0.53 8.10 26.12
C ARG A 171 -0.22 7.28 25.06
N LEU A 172 0.22 6.08 24.70
CA LEU A 172 -0.56 5.21 23.80
C LEU A 172 -1.90 4.79 24.41
N TYR A 173 -1.98 4.48 25.70
CA TYR A 173 -3.27 4.24 26.37
C TYR A 173 -4.18 5.48 26.33
N GLN A 174 -3.64 6.65 26.67
CA GLN A 174 -4.40 7.89 26.75
C GLN A 174 -4.86 8.37 25.37
N VAL A 175 -3.93 8.41 24.41
CA VAL A 175 -4.17 9.00 23.08
C VAL A 175 -4.81 8.01 22.13
N THR A 176 -4.37 6.74 22.11
CA THR A 176 -4.93 5.73 21.19
C THR A 176 -6.22 5.12 21.70
N LEU A 177 -6.35 4.89 23.02
CA LEU A 177 -7.48 4.17 23.61
C LEU A 177 -8.39 5.06 24.48
N GLY A 178 -8.03 6.33 24.71
CA GLY A 178 -8.86 7.27 25.45
C GLY A 178 -8.99 6.98 26.95
N ARG A 179 -8.06 6.23 27.54
CA ARG A 179 -8.11 5.85 28.97
C ARG A 179 -6.74 5.80 29.63
N GLU A 180 -6.75 5.76 30.96
CA GLU A 180 -5.54 5.46 31.73
C GLU A 180 -5.10 4.01 31.55
N ALA A 181 -3.78 3.82 31.58
CA ALA A 181 -3.18 2.50 31.53
C ALA A 181 -3.52 1.71 32.80
N ASP A 182 -3.97 0.47 32.63
CA ASP A 182 -4.04 -0.46 33.75
C ASP A 182 -2.61 -0.90 34.15
N PRO A 183 -2.35 -1.17 35.45
CA PRO A 183 -1.00 -1.46 35.93
C PRO A 183 -0.32 -2.63 35.22
N ASP A 184 -1.07 -3.70 34.93
CA ASP A 184 -0.54 -4.94 34.36
C ASP A 184 -0.19 -4.77 32.88
N GLY A 185 -1.08 -4.15 32.10
CA GLY A 185 -0.86 -3.83 30.69
C GLY A 185 0.28 -2.85 30.50
N LEU A 186 0.36 -1.81 31.34
CA LEU A 186 1.47 -0.86 31.34
C LEU A 186 2.81 -1.55 31.54
N GLU A 187 2.91 -2.39 32.58
CA GLU A 187 4.16 -3.09 32.88
C GLU A 187 4.54 -4.10 31.80
N SER A 188 3.56 -4.77 31.21
CA SER A 188 3.77 -5.72 30.11
C SER A 188 4.38 -5.04 28.87
N TRP A 189 3.79 -3.92 28.42
CA TRP A 189 4.29 -3.19 27.25
C TRP A 189 5.66 -2.54 27.50
N LYS A 190 5.87 -1.97 28.70
CA LYS A 190 7.18 -1.39 29.09
C LYS A 190 8.28 -2.44 29.02
N LYS A 191 8.03 -3.63 29.58
CA LYS A 191 8.99 -4.73 29.60
C LYS A 191 9.44 -5.11 28.18
N LEU A 192 8.49 -5.24 27.24
CA LEU A 192 8.79 -5.58 25.84
C LEU A 192 9.73 -4.57 25.18
N LEU A 193 9.53 -3.28 25.42
CA LEU A 193 10.36 -2.20 24.87
C LEU A 193 11.73 -2.10 25.55
N ILE A 194 11.79 -2.26 26.88
CA ILE A 194 13.05 -2.18 27.64
C ILE A 194 13.96 -3.37 27.32
N GLU A 195 13.39 -4.56 27.17
CA GLU A 195 14.15 -5.78 26.85
C GLU A 195 14.49 -5.88 25.35
N GLY A 196 13.99 -4.97 24.51
CA GLY A 196 14.18 -5.01 23.05
C GLY A 196 13.48 -6.19 22.36
N SER A 197 12.54 -6.84 23.05
CA SER A 197 11.74 -7.94 22.48
C SER A 197 10.61 -7.44 21.58
N SER A 198 10.33 -6.13 21.62
CA SER A 198 9.46 -5.47 20.65
C SER A 198 9.99 -4.08 20.32
N THR A 199 9.68 -3.64 19.11
CA THR A 199 9.95 -2.29 18.61
C THR A 199 8.74 -1.39 18.82
N GLY A 200 8.93 -0.08 18.71
CA GLY A 200 7.86 0.91 18.70
C GLY A 200 6.79 0.59 17.66
N ALA A 201 7.19 0.15 16.45
CA ALA A 201 6.29 -0.31 15.39
C ALA A 201 5.35 -1.42 15.87
N GLN A 202 5.91 -2.47 16.48
CA GLN A 202 5.14 -3.63 16.94
C GLN A 202 4.21 -3.27 18.11
N VAL A 203 4.67 -2.45 19.04
CA VAL A 203 3.84 -1.97 20.16
C VAL A 203 2.68 -1.12 19.63
N VAL A 204 2.97 -0.15 18.76
CA VAL A 204 1.92 0.68 18.14
C VAL A 204 0.90 -0.18 17.39
N LYS A 205 1.34 -1.15 16.59
CA LYS A 205 0.44 -2.11 15.93
C LYS A 205 -0.44 -2.85 16.93
N GLY A 206 0.15 -3.29 18.05
CA GLY A 206 -0.56 -3.94 19.14
C GLY A 206 -1.68 -3.09 19.74
N PHE A 207 -1.51 -1.76 19.84
CA PHE A 207 -2.55 -0.84 20.29
C PHE A 207 -3.58 -0.53 19.19
N VAL A 208 -3.11 -0.09 18.03
CA VAL A 208 -3.94 0.41 16.91
C VAL A 208 -4.84 -0.68 16.34
N PHE A 209 -4.37 -1.93 16.30
CA PHE A 209 -5.15 -3.07 15.81
C PHE A 209 -5.68 -3.97 16.93
N SER A 210 -5.60 -3.54 18.19
CA SER A 210 -6.22 -4.24 19.31
C SER A 210 -7.74 -4.33 19.15
N GLN A 211 -8.36 -5.35 19.74
CA GLN A 211 -9.82 -5.45 19.81
C GLN A 211 -10.44 -4.21 20.48
N GLU A 212 -9.74 -3.61 21.45
CA GLU A 212 -10.19 -2.41 22.13
C GLU A 212 -10.27 -1.21 21.17
N CYS A 213 -9.21 -0.95 20.39
CA CYS A 213 -9.23 0.11 19.40
C CYS A 213 -10.25 -0.15 18.27
N GLN A 214 -10.39 -1.41 17.84
CA GLN A 214 -11.42 -1.79 16.86
C GLN A 214 -12.84 -1.51 17.39
N ASN A 215 -13.10 -1.76 18.68
CA ASN A 215 -14.40 -1.50 19.30
C ASN A 215 -14.74 0.00 19.40
N MET A 216 -13.77 0.90 19.19
CA MET A 216 -14.04 2.35 19.10
C MET A 216 -14.78 2.71 17.80
N ASN A 217 -14.85 1.81 16.81
CA ASN A 217 -15.57 1.99 15.54
C ASN A 217 -15.23 3.32 14.84
N LEU A 218 -13.95 3.69 14.86
CA LEU A 218 -13.47 4.95 14.29
C LEU A 218 -13.75 5.02 12.79
N PHE A 219 -14.23 6.17 12.31
CA PHE A 219 -14.22 6.52 10.90
C PHE A 219 -12.78 6.76 10.41
N ASP A 220 -12.54 6.72 9.11
CA ASP A 220 -11.18 6.78 8.55
C ASP A 220 -10.43 8.06 8.90
N GLU A 221 -11.10 9.22 8.91
CA GLU A 221 -10.44 10.47 9.32
C GLU A 221 -10.06 10.45 10.80
N ASP A 222 -10.91 9.90 11.66
CA ASP A 222 -10.63 9.81 13.10
C ASP A 222 -9.54 8.79 13.38
N TYR A 223 -9.49 7.71 12.59
CA TYR A 223 -8.38 6.77 12.58
C TYR A 223 -7.06 7.46 12.19
N ILE A 224 -7.05 8.28 11.13
CA ILE A 224 -5.84 9.01 10.72
C ILE A 224 -5.44 10.04 11.78
N ARG A 225 -6.39 10.81 12.34
CA ARG A 225 -6.12 11.75 13.44
C ARG A 225 -5.57 11.03 14.66
N LEU A 226 -6.08 9.83 14.97
CA LEU A 226 -5.53 8.97 16.00
C LEU A 226 -4.07 8.62 15.69
N LEU A 227 -3.73 8.29 14.44
CA LEU A 227 -2.34 8.00 14.06
C LEU A 227 -1.42 9.24 14.20
N TYR A 228 -1.85 10.43 13.77
CA TYR A 228 -1.09 11.67 14.00
C TYR A 228 -0.88 11.92 15.50
N ALA A 229 -1.96 11.84 16.27
CA ALA A 229 -1.91 12.05 17.70
C ALA A 229 -1.03 10.99 18.37
N SER A 230 -1.10 9.72 17.98
CA SER A 230 -0.38 8.62 18.64
C SER A 230 1.06 8.44 18.16
N LEU A 231 1.38 8.71 16.90
CA LEU A 231 2.71 8.45 16.33
C LEU A 231 3.54 9.72 16.11
N PHE A 232 2.94 10.90 16.00
CA PHE A 232 3.66 12.17 15.72
C PHE A 232 3.55 13.22 16.82
N ASP A 233 2.72 13.02 17.84
CA ASP A 233 2.57 13.97 18.96
C ASP A 233 2.07 15.35 18.56
N ARG A 234 1.21 15.37 17.54
CA ARG A 234 0.57 16.59 17.03
C ARG A 234 -0.76 16.26 16.40
N GLU A 235 -1.53 17.31 16.15
CA GLU A 235 -2.72 17.23 15.32
C GLU A 235 -2.34 16.95 13.87
N ALA A 236 -3.27 16.30 13.15
CA ALA A 236 -3.15 16.08 11.73
C ALA A 236 -3.15 17.43 11.01
N ASP A 237 -2.14 17.67 10.18
CA ASP A 237 -2.20 18.79 9.27
C ASP A 237 -3.23 18.51 8.15
N PRO A 238 -3.91 19.54 7.61
CA PRO A 238 -4.99 19.33 6.65
C PRO A 238 -4.56 18.54 5.39
N ASP A 239 -3.36 18.81 4.89
CA ASP A 239 -2.86 18.19 3.65
C ASP A 239 -2.50 16.71 3.87
N GLY A 240 -1.79 16.41 4.95
CA GLY A 240 -1.43 15.06 5.34
C GLY A 240 -2.65 14.21 5.72
N LEU A 241 -3.64 14.79 6.40
CA LEU A 241 -4.92 14.12 6.65
C LEU A 241 -5.64 13.77 5.34
N ALA A 242 -5.73 14.74 4.43
CA ALA A 242 -6.36 14.55 3.12
C ALA A 242 -5.63 13.48 2.28
N GLY A 243 -4.29 13.47 2.32
CA GLY A 243 -3.46 12.49 1.61
C GLY A 243 -3.69 11.06 2.09
N TRP A 244 -3.63 10.80 3.40
CA TRP A 244 -3.90 9.46 3.93
C TRP A 244 -5.35 9.02 3.72
N LYS A 245 -6.29 9.94 3.88
CA LYS A 245 -7.70 9.67 3.62
C LYS A 245 -7.92 9.29 2.16
N ASN A 246 -7.25 10.00 1.24
CA ASN A 246 -7.31 9.69 -0.17
C ASN A 246 -6.86 8.24 -0.43
N LEU A 247 -5.76 7.78 0.17
CA LEU A 247 -5.33 6.39 0.00
C LEU A 247 -6.36 5.37 0.52
N LEU A 248 -6.98 5.60 1.69
CA LEU A 248 -8.05 4.74 2.20
C LEU A 248 -9.28 4.73 1.27
N ASP A 249 -9.66 5.90 0.74
CA ASP A 249 -10.76 6.02 -0.21
C ASP A 249 -10.47 5.27 -1.53
N HIS A 250 -9.20 5.06 -1.88
CA HIS A 250 -8.74 4.24 -3.02
C HIS A 250 -8.50 2.77 -2.64
N GLY A 251 -8.92 2.35 -1.45
CA GLY A 251 -8.96 0.95 -1.06
C GLY A 251 -7.66 0.39 -0.49
N LEU A 252 -6.63 1.23 -0.30
CA LEU A 252 -5.48 0.88 0.53
C LEU A 252 -5.95 0.62 1.96
N THR A 253 -5.28 -0.28 2.66
CA THR A 253 -5.78 -0.68 3.98
C THR A 253 -5.40 0.33 5.08
N ARG A 254 -6.12 0.26 6.21
CA ARG A 254 -5.68 0.92 7.44
C ARG A 254 -4.29 0.43 7.88
N ASP A 255 -3.95 -0.83 7.58
CA ASP A 255 -2.60 -1.36 7.82
C ASP A 255 -1.54 -0.60 7.02
N TYR A 256 -1.79 -0.36 5.73
CA TYR A 256 -0.94 0.44 4.85
C TYR A 256 -0.71 1.85 5.38
N VAL A 257 -1.78 2.55 5.74
CA VAL A 257 -1.67 3.91 6.31
C VAL A 257 -0.85 3.89 7.59
N CYS A 258 -1.16 2.99 8.54
CA CYS A 258 -0.38 2.86 9.76
C CYS A 258 1.11 2.57 9.49
N ASN A 259 1.41 1.71 8.51
CA ASN A 259 2.78 1.42 8.09
C ASN A 259 3.48 2.67 7.56
N GLY A 260 2.78 3.54 6.82
CA GLY A 260 3.30 4.83 6.37
C GLY A 260 3.78 5.72 7.52
N PHE A 261 2.99 5.84 8.59
CA PHE A 261 3.39 6.59 9.79
C PHE A 261 4.57 5.91 10.50
N ILE A 262 4.50 4.60 10.72
CA ILE A 262 5.55 3.81 11.38
C ILE A 262 6.89 3.92 10.63
N ASN A 263 6.84 3.97 9.30
CA ASN A 263 8.03 3.97 8.47
C ASN A 263 8.62 5.38 8.27
N SER A 264 7.93 6.44 8.68
CA SER A 264 8.37 7.83 8.54
C SER A 264 9.53 8.21 9.48
N ASP A 265 10.27 9.26 9.09
CA ASP A 265 11.28 9.90 9.92
C ASP A 265 10.70 10.60 11.15
N GLU A 266 9.44 11.03 11.08
CA GLU A 266 8.76 11.71 12.19
C GLU A 266 8.46 10.73 13.34
N PHE A 267 7.98 9.52 13.03
CA PHE A 267 7.87 8.47 14.03
C PHE A 267 9.25 8.04 14.55
N ALA A 268 10.28 8.05 13.70
CA ALA A 268 11.66 7.80 14.14
C ALA A 268 12.11 8.83 15.19
N ALA A 269 11.81 10.11 14.98
CA ALA A 269 12.11 11.19 15.93
C ALA A 269 11.30 11.03 17.23
N LEU A 270 10.04 10.61 17.17
CA LEU A 270 9.25 10.31 18.37
C LEU A 270 9.85 9.13 19.16
N CYS A 271 10.20 8.05 18.48
CA CYS A 271 10.89 6.91 19.11
C CYS A 271 12.21 7.34 19.76
N GLN A 272 12.98 8.22 19.10
CA GLN A 272 14.21 8.78 19.65
C GLN A 272 13.95 9.63 20.91
N LYS A 273 12.90 10.47 20.91
CA LYS A 273 12.46 11.25 22.09
C LYS A 273 12.19 10.36 23.30
N TYR A 274 11.65 9.16 23.07
CA TYR A 274 11.34 8.20 24.13
C TYR A 274 12.42 7.13 24.37
N GLY A 275 13.53 7.16 23.63
CA GLY A 275 14.63 6.19 23.79
C GLY A 275 14.25 4.75 23.43
N ILE A 276 13.37 4.55 22.44
CA ILE A 276 12.92 3.23 21.96
C ILE A 276 13.37 2.97 20.52
N GLU A 277 13.58 1.69 20.19
CA GLU A 277 13.84 1.27 18.81
C GLU A 277 12.57 1.37 17.96
N LYS A 278 12.65 2.05 16.80
CA LYS A 278 11.50 2.29 15.92
C LYS A 278 10.92 1.01 15.32
N GLY A 279 11.78 0.16 14.74
CA GLY A 279 11.35 -0.95 13.88
C GLY A 279 10.78 -0.49 12.53
N SER A 280 10.14 -1.41 11.81
CA SER A 280 9.47 -1.18 10.53
C SER A 280 8.24 -2.06 10.40
N ALA A 281 7.33 -1.71 9.50
CA ALA A 281 6.14 -2.52 9.22
C ALA A 281 5.85 -2.60 7.71
N VAL A 282 5.33 -3.74 7.26
CA VAL A 282 4.92 -4.00 5.87
C VAL A 282 3.59 -4.76 5.88
N SER A 283 2.76 -4.52 4.87
CA SER A 283 1.48 -5.21 4.69
C SER A 283 1.63 -6.37 3.70
N GLU A 284 0.91 -7.46 3.92
CA GLU A 284 0.82 -8.61 3.01
C GLU A 284 -0.42 -8.58 2.10
N ASP A 285 -1.35 -7.65 2.37
CA ASP A 285 -2.59 -7.49 1.62
C ASP A 285 -2.31 -7.12 0.15
N ILE A 286 -3.04 -7.75 -0.77
CA ILE A 286 -2.85 -7.55 -2.21
C ILE A 286 -3.04 -6.09 -2.64
N ARG A 287 -3.93 -5.36 -1.95
CA ARG A 287 -4.22 -3.95 -2.21
C ARG A 287 -3.03 -3.05 -1.88
N ASP A 288 -2.20 -3.48 -0.95
CA ASP A 288 -1.09 -2.68 -0.42
C ASP A 288 0.25 -2.94 -1.17
N ARG A 289 0.28 -3.93 -2.07
CA ARG A 289 1.51 -4.35 -2.78
C ARG A 289 2.02 -3.31 -3.76
N ASN A 290 1.13 -2.51 -4.33
CA ASN A 290 1.46 -1.47 -5.30
C ASN A 290 0.45 -0.33 -5.22
N GLU A 291 0.76 0.68 -4.43
CA GLU A 291 -0.10 1.87 -4.22
C GLU A 291 -0.54 2.50 -5.55
N SER A 292 0.40 2.69 -6.49
CA SER A 292 0.10 3.36 -7.75
C SER A 292 -0.87 2.57 -8.62
N LEU A 293 -0.73 1.24 -8.67
CA LEU A 293 -1.66 0.38 -9.39
C LEU A 293 -3.02 0.29 -8.68
N THR A 294 -3.04 0.19 -7.35
CA THR A 294 -4.28 0.16 -6.57
C THR A 294 -5.07 1.46 -6.72
N VAL A 295 -4.40 2.61 -6.61
CA VAL A 295 -5.01 3.92 -6.86
C VAL A 295 -5.53 4.00 -8.29
N PHE A 296 -4.76 3.54 -9.28
CA PHE A 296 -5.20 3.55 -10.68
C PHE A 296 -6.44 2.68 -10.92
N VAL A 297 -6.46 1.46 -10.39
CA VAL A 297 -7.61 0.56 -10.47
C VAL A 297 -8.82 1.15 -9.74
N ALA A 298 -8.63 1.66 -8.52
CA ALA A 298 -9.69 2.32 -7.76
C ALA A 298 -10.25 3.54 -8.51
N ASP A 299 -9.38 4.35 -9.12
CA ASP A 299 -9.78 5.49 -9.93
C ASP A 299 -10.55 5.10 -11.19
N MET A 300 -10.32 3.91 -11.75
CA MET A 300 -11.17 3.39 -12.82
C MET A 300 -12.62 3.23 -12.34
N TYR A 301 -12.85 2.86 -11.08
CA TYR A 301 -14.20 2.85 -10.49
C TYR A 301 -14.67 4.26 -10.09
N LEU A 302 -13.87 4.99 -9.32
CA LEU A 302 -14.27 6.28 -8.73
C LEU A 302 -14.45 7.37 -9.78
N LYS A 303 -13.46 7.55 -10.65
CA LYS A 303 -13.44 8.60 -11.68
C LYS A 303 -13.93 8.08 -13.03
N GLY A 304 -13.59 6.84 -13.36
CA GLY A 304 -14.05 6.19 -14.59
C GLY A 304 -15.53 5.81 -14.51
N LEU A 305 -15.94 5.00 -13.54
CA LEU A 305 -17.33 4.56 -13.40
C LEU A 305 -18.20 5.50 -12.53
N GLY A 306 -17.58 6.47 -11.83
CA GLY A 306 -18.33 7.44 -11.04
C GLY A 306 -18.96 6.87 -9.76
N ARG A 307 -18.48 5.71 -9.28
CA ARG A 307 -19.02 5.03 -8.10
C ARG A 307 -17.91 4.39 -7.26
N GLY A 308 -18.26 4.01 -6.03
CA GLY A 308 -17.40 3.18 -5.20
C GLY A 308 -17.23 1.75 -5.74
N PHE A 309 -16.29 1.03 -5.16
CA PHE A 309 -15.99 -0.37 -5.44
C PHE A 309 -16.08 -1.19 -4.17
N SER A 310 -16.40 -2.48 -4.31
CA SER A 310 -16.25 -3.47 -3.25
C SER A 310 -14.80 -3.92 -3.14
N GLN A 311 -14.44 -4.46 -1.97
CA GLN A 311 -13.11 -5.06 -1.77
C GLN A 311 -12.82 -6.15 -2.82
N SER A 312 -13.79 -7.02 -3.11
CA SER A 312 -13.61 -8.09 -4.10
C SER A 312 -13.45 -7.58 -5.53
N GLU A 313 -14.12 -6.50 -5.93
CA GLU A 313 -13.89 -5.87 -7.24
C GLU A 313 -12.46 -5.37 -7.38
N LEU A 314 -11.96 -4.64 -6.38
CA LEU A 314 -10.60 -4.13 -6.36
C LEU A 314 -9.58 -5.27 -6.38
N GLU A 315 -9.74 -6.28 -5.51
CA GLU A 315 -8.84 -7.43 -5.44
C GLU A 315 -8.85 -8.27 -6.73
N ASN A 316 -10.03 -8.50 -7.34
CA ASN A 316 -10.13 -9.23 -8.61
C ASN A 316 -9.42 -8.48 -9.74
N ALA A 317 -9.63 -7.16 -9.84
CA ALA A 317 -8.96 -6.35 -10.85
C ALA A 317 -7.43 -6.36 -10.66
N LEU A 318 -6.95 -6.22 -9.42
CA LEU A 318 -5.53 -6.33 -9.10
C LEU A 318 -4.97 -7.71 -9.43
N ASN A 319 -5.71 -8.78 -9.17
CA ASN A 319 -5.32 -10.15 -9.54
C ASN A 319 -5.18 -10.31 -11.07
N LEU A 320 -6.06 -9.72 -11.89
CA LEU A 320 -5.91 -9.76 -13.35
C LEU A 320 -4.56 -9.21 -13.79
N PHE A 321 -4.14 -8.09 -13.19
CA PHE A 321 -2.83 -7.50 -13.46
C PHE A 321 -1.69 -8.37 -12.91
N PHE A 322 -1.76 -8.80 -11.65
CA PHE A 322 -0.70 -9.60 -11.02
C PHE A 322 -0.54 -11.00 -11.64
N ASN A 323 -1.59 -11.54 -12.27
CA ASN A 323 -1.57 -12.82 -13.00
C ASN A 323 -1.27 -12.66 -14.50
N ASN A 324 -1.08 -11.43 -15.00
CA ASN A 324 -0.91 -11.12 -16.42
C ASN A 324 -2.07 -11.59 -17.31
N GLU A 325 -3.29 -11.62 -16.75
CA GLU A 325 -4.53 -11.93 -17.47
C GLU A 325 -5.12 -10.69 -18.16
N THR A 326 -4.60 -9.50 -17.87
CA THR A 326 -4.92 -8.23 -18.52
C THR A 326 -3.68 -7.34 -18.66
N ASN A 327 -3.79 -6.27 -19.45
CA ASN A 327 -2.81 -5.19 -19.55
C ASN A 327 -3.53 -3.82 -19.42
N GLY A 328 -2.78 -2.73 -19.34
CA GLY A 328 -3.32 -1.39 -19.16
C GLY A 328 -4.32 -1.00 -20.25
N TYR A 329 -4.01 -1.32 -21.50
CA TYR A 329 -4.87 -1.07 -22.64
C TYR A 329 -6.18 -1.87 -22.53
N THR A 330 -6.08 -3.20 -22.36
CA THR A 330 -7.23 -4.09 -22.22
C THR A 330 -8.10 -3.70 -21.03
N TYR A 331 -7.48 -3.32 -19.91
CA TYR A 331 -8.19 -2.95 -18.69
C TYR A 331 -8.88 -1.59 -18.79
N VAL A 332 -8.16 -0.52 -19.18
CA VAL A 332 -8.75 0.83 -19.31
C VAL A 332 -9.84 0.82 -20.35
N ARG A 333 -9.57 0.20 -21.50
CA ARG A 333 -10.57 0.08 -22.57
C ARG A 333 -11.80 -0.69 -22.09
N GLY A 334 -11.61 -1.80 -21.39
CA GLY A 334 -12.71 -2.57 -20.80
C GLY A 334 -13.59 -1.75 -19.84
N ILE A 335 -13.01 -0.79 -19.12
CA ILE A 335 -13.74 0.14 -18.24
C ILE A 335 -14.45 1.22 -19.06
N VAL A 336 -13.75 1.93 -19.93
CA VAL A 336 -14.28 3.08 -20.69
C VAL A 336 -15.37 2.65 -21.66
N GLU A 337 -15.25 1.46 -22.24
CA GLU A 337 -16.23 0.89 -23.17
C GLU A 337 -17.33 0.09 -22.44
N SER A 338 -17.31 0.03 -21.10
CA SER A 338 -18.37 -0.64 -20.35
C SER A 338 -19.72 0.09 -20.45
N ALA A 339 -20.81 -0.68 -20.34
CA ALA A 339 -22.16 -0.13 -20.25
C ALA A 339 -22.34 0.81 -19.05
N GLU A 340 -21.62 0.50 -17.97
CA GLU A 340 -21.63 1.30 -16.76
C GLU A 340 -21.02 2.69 -16.98
N PHE A 341 -19.85 2.78 -17.63
CA PHE A 341 -19.25 4.06 -17.99
C PHE A 341 -20.16 4.89 -18.91
N SER A 342 -20.75 4.24 -19.90
CA SER A 342 -21.62 4.87 -20.90
C SER A 342 -22.89 5.48 -20.29
N ALA A 343 -23.45 4.88 -19.23
CA ALA A 343 -24.66 5.36 -18.56
C ALA A 343 -24.48 6.74 -17.88
N ARG A 344 -23.24 7.17 -17.63
CA ARG A 344 -22.94 8.40 -16.89
C ARG A 344 -23.21 9.70 -17.64
N SER A 345 -23.41 9.66 -18.96
CA SER A 345 -23.65 10.86 -19.80
C SER A 345 -22.61 11.99 -19.57
N VAL A 346 -21.32 11.67 -19.56
CA VAL A 346 -20.22 12.63 -19.32
C VAL A 346 -20.00 13.56 -20.53
N SER A 347 -19.64 14.84 -20.31
CA SER A 347 -19.26 15.78 -21.38
C SER A 347 -17.90 15.45 -21.98
N ASP A 348 -17.57 16.03 -23.14
CA ASP A 348 -16.27 15.78 -23.80
C ASP A 348 -15.10 16.33 -23.00
N GLU A 349 -15.27 17.48 -22.34
CA GLU A 349 -14.29 18.01 -21.40
C GLU A 349 -14.08 17.04 -20.23
N ALA A 350 -15.16 16.54 -19.62
CA ALA A 350 -15.06 15.61 -18.50
C ALA A 350 -14.41 14.28 -18.90
N PHE A 351 -14.64 13.83 -20.13
CA PHE A 351 -13.99 12.64 -20.69
C PHE A 351 -12.49 12.86 -20.90
N MET A 352 -12.11 13.98 -21.52
CA MET A 352 -10.70 14.33 -21.72
C MET A 352 -9.97 14.54 -20.40
N ASP A 353 -10.65 15.16 -19.43
CA ASP A 353 -10.13 15.31 -18.08
C ASP A 353 -9.89 13.95 -17.42
N PHE A 354 -10.83 13.01 -17.54
CA PHE A 354 -10.60 11.65 -17.07
C PHE A 354 -9.38 10.99 -17.74
N LEU A 355 -9.25 11.07 -19.06
CA LEU A 355 -8.11 10.50 -19.76
C LEU A 355 -6.78 11.12 -19.30
N TYR A 356 -6.70 12.44 -19.23
CA TYR A 356 -5.44 13.10 -18.89
C TYR A 356 -5.11 13.04 -17.41
N ASP A 357 -6.09 13.24 -16.53
CA ASP A 357 -5.86 13.26 -15.09
C ASP A 357 -5.69 11.84 -14.52
N THR A 358 -6.40 10.86 -15.10
CA THR A 358 -6.51 9.52 -14.51
C THR A 358 -5.77 8.46 -15.30
N VAL A 359 -6.00 8.39 -16.61
CA VAL A 359 -5.45 7.32 -17.46
C VAL A 359 -3.99 7.59 -17.81
N LEU A 360 -3.67 8.82 -18.22
CA LEU A 360 -2.33 9.23 -18.66
C LEU A 360 -1.50 9.86 -17.55
N GLN A 361 -2.16 10.56 -16.62
CA GLN A 361 -1.53 11.47 -15.66
C GLN A 361 -0.62 12.52 -16.36
N ALA A 362 -1.18 13.19 -17.37
CA ALA A 362 -0.45 14.07 -18.28
C ALA A 362 -0.91 15.53 -18.20
N ASP A 363 0.00 16.46 -18.54
CA ASP A 363 -0.28 17.89 -18.55
C ASP A 363 -1.26 18.27 -19.68
N LYS A 364 -2.38 18.89 -19.31
CA LYS A 364 -3.40 19.40 -20.23
C LYS A 364 -2.98 20.66 -20.99
N THR A 365 -1.88 21.30 -20.60
CA THR A 365 -1.32 22.43 -21.37
C THR A 365 -0.55 21.98 -22.61
N SER A 366 -0.33 20.67 -22.76
CA SER A 366 0.22 20.09 -23.98
C SER A 366 -0.65 20.42 -25.19
N GLY A 367 0.00 20.53 -26.36
CA GLY A 367 -0.71 20.71 -27.63
C GLY A 367 -1.66 19.55 -27.95
N ASP A 368 -1.38 18.36 -27.40
CA ASP A 368 -2.17 17.16 -27.62
C ASP A 368 -3.54 17.20 -26.95
N TYR A 369 -3.65 17.66 -25.70
CA TYR A 369 -4.96 17.79 -25.03
C TYR A 369 -5.89 18.71 -25.82
N SER A 370 -5.41 19.91 -26.18
CA SER A 370 -6.22 20.89 -26.91
C SER A 370 -6.58 20.40 -28.32
N ARG A 371 -5.65 19.70 -28.99
CA ARG A 371 -5.89 19.07 -30.30
C ARG A 371 -6.95 17.98 -30.20
N GLN A 372 -6.82 17.07 -29.24
CA GLN A 372 -7.74 15.95 -29.04
C GLN A 372 -9.12 16.40 -28.58
N LEU A 373 -9.21 17.38 -27.66
CA LEU A 373 -10.49 17.97 -27.24
C LEU A 373 -11.17 18.72 -28.40
N SER A 374 -10.41 19.45 -29.21
CA SER A 374 -10.95 20.10 -30.41
C SER A 374 -11.41 19.06 -31.43
N ALA A 375 -10.69 17.96 -31.58
CA ALA A 375 -11.08 16.85 -32.43
C ALA A 375 -12.42 16.24 -31.97
N LEU A 376 -12.61 15.99 -30.66
CA LEU A 376 -13.89 15.53 -30.10
C LEU A 376 -15.04 16.50 -30.41
N LYS A 377 -14.85 17.79 -30.13
CA LYS A 377 -15.87 18.83 -30.40
C LYS A 377 -16.23 18.96 -31.87
N ASN A 378 -15.29 18.63 -32.75
CA ASN A 378 -15.47 18.65 -34.20
C ASN A 378 -15.91 17.28 -34.76
N GLY A 379 -16.23 16.31 -33.88
CA GLY A 379 -16.89 15.06 -34.24
C GLY A 379 -16.02 13.80 -34.25
N SER A 380 -14.75 13.85 -33.82
CA SER A 380 -13.97 12.61 -33.58
C SER A 380 -14.59 11.78 -32.47
N SER A 381 -14.50 10.45 -32.57
CA SER A 381 -15.08 9.58 -31.55
C SER A 381 -14.19 9.50 -30.32
N ARG A 382 -14.81 9.20 -29.16
CA ARG A 382 -14.07 8.94 -27.92
C ARG A 382 -13.18 7.70 -28.02
N SER A 383 -13.56 6.70 -28.82
CA SER A 383 -12.76 5.49 -29.02
C SER A 383 -11.48 5.78 -29.82
N ASP A 384 -11.53 6.67 -30.83
CA ASP A 384 -10.33 7.07 -31.58
C ASP A 384 -9.35 7.85 -30.70
N ILE A 385 -9.87 8.77 -29.88
CA ILE A 385 -9.04 9.51 -28.93
C ILE A 385 -8.48 8.58 -27.86
N LEU A 386 -9.27 7.61 -27.39
CA LEU A 386 -8.82 6.59 -26.45
C LEU A 386 -7.71 5.74 -27.07
N GLU A 387 -7.88 5.25 -28.30
CA GLU A 387 -6.87 4.47 -29.02
C GLU A 387 -5.55 5.22 -29.16
N GLU A 388 -5.62 6.49 -29.59
CA GLU A 388 -4.45 7.36 -29.70
C GLU A 388 -3.74 7.53 -28.35
N CYS A 389 -4.51 7.68 -27.28
CA CYS A 389 -3.96 7.79 -25.93
C CYS A 389 -3.32 6.48 -25.45
N LEU A 390 -4.00 5.34 -25.60
CA LEU A 390 -3.58 4.05 -25.05
C LEU A 390 -2.46 3.38 -25.87
N THR A 391 -2.23 3.81 -27.11
CA THR A 391 -1.08 3.35 -27.93
C THR A 391 0.10 4.32 -27.89
N GLY A 392 -0.07 5.49 -27.28
CA GLY A 392 0.95 6.54 -27.18
C GLY A 392 2.00 6.28 -26.10
N GLU A 393 3.17 6.91 -26.27
CA GLU A 393 4.32 6.78 -25.35
C GLU A 393 4.00 7.25 -23.92
N THR A 394 3.12 8.25 -23.77
CA THR A 394 2.69 8.76 -22.46
C THR A 394 1.96 7.69 -21.65
N PHE A 395 1.04 6.94 -22.28
CA PHE A 395 0.35 5.85 -21.59
C PHE A 395 1.30 4.69 -21.32
N ALA A 396 2.19 4.37 -22.26
CA ALA A 396 3.21 3.35 -22.05
C ALA A 396 4.11 3.69 -20.84
N ALA A 397 4.55 4.93 -20.71
CA ALA A 397 5.33 5.42 -19.57
C ALA A 397 4.52 5.37 -18.26
N ARG A 398 3.23 5.71 -18.30
CA ARG A 398 2.33 5.64 -17.15
C ARG A 398 2.15 4.19 -16.68
N CYS A 399 1.85 3.26 -17.58
CA CYS A 399 1.79 1.82 -17.27
C CYS A 399 3.12 1.31 -16.71
N GLN A 400 4.26 1.73 -17.28
CA GLN A 400 5.58 1.38 -16.78
C GLN A 400 5.83 1.88 -15.35
N ALA A 401 5.43 3.11 -15.03
CA ALA A 401 5.55 3.68 -13.68
C ALA A 401 4.73 2.91 -12.64
N MET A 402 3.60 2.32 -13.05
CA MET A 402 2.78 1.44 -12.20
C MET A 402 3.26 -0.02 -12.20
N GLY A 403 4.26 -0.37 -13.01
CA GLY A 403 4.75 -1.75 -13.13
C GLY A 403 3.84 -2.71 -13.91
N VAL A 404 3.02 -2.21 -14.84
CA VAL A 404 2.13 -3.03 -15.71
C VAL A 404 2.40 -2.83 -17.20
N GLN A 405 1.98 -3.77 -18.05
CA GLN A 405 2.12 -3.66 -19.51
C GLN A 405 1.10 -2.68 -20.10
N ALA A 406 1.48 -1.95 -21.14
CA ALA A 406 0.57 -1.07 -21.86
C ALA A 406 -0.34 -1.84 -22.84
N THR A 407 0.17 -2.67 -23.75
CA THR A 407 -0.61 -3.28 -24.87
C THR A 407 -0.29 -4.75 -25.23
N GLY A 408 -1.22 -5.35 -26.01
CA GLY A 408 -1.22 -6.50 -26.97
C GLY A 408 -2.28 -6.20 -28.08
N ARG A 409 -2.59 -7.03 -29.11
CA ARG A 409 -3.53 -6.64 -30.21
C ARG A 409 -4.98 -6.35 -29.73
N LEU A 410 -5.58 -5.27 -30.19
CA LEU A 410 -6.99 -4.92 -29.96
C LEU A 410 -7.93 -5.67 -30.92
N ILE A 411 -9.05 -6.20 -30.42
CA ILE A 411 -10.12 -6.80 -31.22
C ILE A 411 -11.48 -6.27 -30.76
N ASP A 412 -12.27 -5.73 -31.70
CA ASP A 412 -13.63 -5.23 -31.46
C ASP A 412 -14.66 -6.37 -31.63
N PRO A 413 -15.24 -6.94 -30.56
CA PRO A 413 -16.14 -8.09 -30.68
C PRO A 413 -17.45 -7.79 -31.43
N ASP A 414 -17.77 -6.52 -31.72
CA ASP A 414 -18.99 -6.11 -32.41
C ASP A 414 -18.84 -6.00 -33.92
N LYS A 415 -17.62 -5.78 -34.43
CA LYS A 415 -17.33 -5.85 -35.86
C LYS A 415 -17.38 -7.30 -36.35
N PRO A 416 -17.74 -7.52 -37.63
CA PRO A 416 -17.73 -8.86 -38.18
C PRO A 416 -16.30 -9.41 -38.13
N MET A 417 -16.13 -10.56 -37.51
CA MET A 417 -14.84 -11.23 -37.39
C MET A 417 -14.84 -12.43 -38.32
N VAL A 418 -13.71 -12.64 -38.99
CA VAL A 418 -13.50 -13.82 -39.81
C VAL A 418 -12.13 -14.38 -39.50
N ALA A 419 -12.10 -15.67 -39.21
CA ALA A 419 -10.85 -16.41 -39.13
C ALA A 419 -10.51 -16.87 -40.54
N LEU A 420 -9.64 -16.13 -41.23
CA LEU A 420 -9.01 -16.68 -42.43
C LEU A 420 -8.03 -17.76 -41.98
N THR A 421 -8.24 -18.97 -42.48
CA THR A 421 -7.42 -20.12 -42.11
C THR A 421 -6.77 -20.75 -43.32
N PHE A 422 -5.50 -21.12 -43.19
CA PHE A 422 -4.69 -21.65 -44.27
C PHE A 422 -4.13 -23.02 -43.90
N ASP A 423 -4.48 -24.04 -44.69
CA ASP A 423 -4.10 -25.43 -44.48
C ASP A 423 -2.93 -25.83 -45.39
N ASP A 424 -2.27 -26.93 -44.99
CA ASP A 424 -1.21 -27.66 -45.71
C ASP A 424 0.16 -26.99 -45.83
N GLY A 425 0.24 -25.70 -45.49
CA GLY A 425 1.51 -25.00 -45.36
C GLY A 425 2.37 -25.49 -44.18
N PRO A 426 3.50 -24.82 -43.91
CA PRO A 426 4.03 -23.67 -44.65
C PRO A 426 4.54 -24.05 -46.05
N SER A 427 4.61 -23.08 -46.96
CA SER A 427 5.09 -23.26 -48.33
C SER A 427 5.92 -22.07 -48.82
N ALA A 428 6.43 -22.17 -50.06
CA ALA A 428 7.08 -21.06 -50.74
C ALA A 428 6.14 -19.84 -51.01
N HIS A 429 4.83 -19.98 -50.82
CA HIS A 429 3.84 -18.94 -51.07
C HIS A 429 3.30 -18.26 -49.80
N THR A 430 3.42 -18.91 -48.64
CA THR A 430 3.00 -18.36 -47.34
C THR A 430 3.56 -16.94 -47.07
N PRO A 431 4.82 -16.59 -47.41
CA PRO A 431 5.33 -15.23 -47.16
C PRO A 431 4.52 -14.12 -47.84
N ILE A 432 3.93 -14.37 -49.01
CA ILE A 432 3.10 -13.39 -49.74
C ILE A 432 1.85 -13.03 -48.92
N ILE A 433 1.28 -14.02 -48.23
CA ILE A 433 0.12 -13.84 -47.36
C ILE A 433 0.53 -13.04 -46.12
N LEU A 434 1.66 -13.39 -45.50
CA LEU A 434 2.19 -12.69 -44.33
C LEU A 434 2.52 -11.23 -44.64
N ASP A 435 3.15 -10.92 -45.79
CA ASP A 435 3.40 -9.54 -46.22
C ASP A 435 2.11 -8.72 -46.29
N THR A 436 1.04 -9.35 -46.77
CA THR A 436 -0.28 -8.71 -46.87
C THR A 436 -0.88 -8.51 -45.48
N LEU A 437 -0.87 -9.53 -44.63
CA LEU A 437 -1.40 -9.42 -43.26
C LEU A 437 -0.69 -8.32 -42.48
N GLU A 438 0.65 -8.27 -42.54
CA GLU A 438 1.47 -7.24 -41.90
C GLU A 438 1.14 -5.84 -42.42
N GLN A 439 1.02 -5.67 -43.74
CA GLN A 439 0.67 -4.39 -44.36
C GLN A 439 -0.67 -3.82 -43.86
N TYR A 440 -1.65 -4.69 -43.55
CA TYR A 440 -2.98 -4.28 -43.09
C TYR A 440 -3.17 -4.43 -41.57
N GLY A 441 -2.12 -4.72 -40.81
CA GLY A 441 -2.19 -4.94 -39.36
C GLY A 441 -3.13 -6.09 -38.97
N GLN A 442 -3.32 -7.07 -39.86
CA GLN A 442 -4.22 -8.21 -39.70
C GLN A 442 -3.46 -9.49 -39.31
N VAL A 443 -4.19 -10.50 -38.82
CA VAL A 443 -3.64 -11.83 -38.49
C VAL A 443 -4.54 -12.93 -39.03
N ALA A 444 -4.04 -14.15 -39.06
CA ALA A 444 -4.76 -15.33 -39.53
C ALA A 444 -4.37 -16.56 -38.68
N THR A 445 -5.02 -17.70 -38.92
CA THR A 445 -4.62 -18.99 -38.35
C THR A 445 -4.05 -19.90 -39.44
N PHE A 446 -2.85 -20.45 -39.24
CA PHE A 446 -2.22 -21.37 -40.19
C PHE A 446 -2.22 -22.78 -39.61
N PHE A 447 -2.97 -23.71 -40.23
CA PHE A 447 -2.96 -25.13 -39.88
C PHE A 447 -1.86 -25.83 -40.66
N VAL A 448 -0.71 -25.99 -40.02
CA VAL A 448 0.50 -26.45 -40.70
C VAL A 448 0.64 -27.97 -40.65
N VAL A 449 1.15 -28.56 -41.73
CA VAL A 449 1.54 -29.97 -41.77
C VAL A 449 2.94 -30.11 -41.18
N GLY A 450 3.06 -30.96 -40.15
CA GLY A 450 4.25 -31.04 -39.32
C GLY A 450 5.56 -31.31 -40.06
N GLU A 451 5.51 -32.07 -41.16
CA GLU A 451 6.69 -32.37 -41.98
C GLU A 451 7.25 -31.16 -42.74
N TRP A 452 6.45 -30.11 -42.99
CA TRP A 452 6.91 -28.91 -43.70
C TRP A 452 7.51 -27.83 -42.79
N ILE A 453 7.23 -27.88 -41.49
CA ILE A 453 7.73 -26.89 -40.53
C ILE A 453 9.27 -26.80 -40.54
N PRO A 454 10.04 -27.91 -40.49
CA PRO A 454 11.50 -27.83 -40.53
C PRO A 454 12.05 -27.37 -41.88
N VAL A 455 11.24 -27.41 -42.94
CA VAL A 455 11.62 -26.95 -44.29
C VAL A 455 11.44 -25.44 -44.44
N TYR A 456 10.42 -24.85 -43.78
CA TYR A 456 10.13 -23.41 -43.81
C TYR A 456 10.09 -22.77 -42.40
N PRO A 457 11.13 -22.93 -41.56
CA PRO A 457 11.09 -22.52 -40.16
C PRO A 457 10.96 -20.99 -40.00
N ASN A 458 11.64 -20.20 -40.83
CA ASN A 458 11.59 -18.73 -40.74
C ASN A 458 10.19 -18.18 -41.07
N THR A 459 9.49 -18.82 -42.00
CA THR A 459 8.13 -18.42 -42.39
C THR A 459 7.15 -18.67 -41.24
N VAL A 460 7.22 -19.84 -40.61
CA VAL A 460 6.37 -20.18 -39.45
C VAL A 460 6.66 -19.27 -38.27
N LYS A 461 7.94 -18.99 -37.99
CA LYS A 461 8.32 -18.06 -36.92
C LYS A 461 7.80 -16.65 -37.18
N ARG A 462 7.92 -16.14 -38.40
CA ARG A 462 7.39 -14.81 -38.76
C ARG A 462 5.88 -14.71 -38.53
N ALA A 463 5.12 -15.73 -38.96
CA ALA A 463 3.68 -15.76 -38.73
C ALA A 463 3.36 -15.66 -37.23
N TYR A 464 4.04 -16.46 -36.40
CA TYR A 464 3.87 -16.43 -34.95
C TYR A 464 4.23 -15.06 -34.34
N ASP A 465 5.38 -14.49 -34.70
CA ASP A 465 5.84 -13.19 -34.17
C ASP A 465 4.90 -12.02 -34.53
N MET A 466 4.18 -12.11 -35.66
CA MET A 466 3.16 -11.14 -36.07
C MET A 466 1.84 -11.25 -35.27
N GLY A 467 1.70 -12.25 -34.40
CA GLY A 467 0.46 -12.56 -33.70
C GLY A 467 -0.52 -13.44 -34.49
N CYS A 468 -0.08 -14.08 -35.59
CA CYS A 468 -0.89 -15.14 -36.21
C CYS A 468 -0.88 -16.39 -35.32
N GLU A 469 -1.98 -17.12 -35.35
CA GLU A 469 -2.09 -18.39 -34.63
C GLU A 469 -1.58 -19.53 -35.49
N ILE A 470 -0.87 -20.48 -34.85
CA ILE A 470 -0.38 -21.68 -35.52
C ILE A 470 -1.15 -22.90 -34.99
N GLY A 471 -1.93 -23.51 -35.86
CA GLY A 471 -2.65 -24.75 -35.63
C GLY A 471 -1.92 -25.96 -36.23
N SER A 472 -2.28 -27.17 -35.78
CA SER A 472 -1.79 -28.42 -36.36
C SER A 472 -2.73 -28.94 -37.46
N HIS A 473 -2.18 -29.44 -38.56
CA HIS A 473 -2.92 -30.19 -39.59
C HIS A 473 -2.43 -31.65 -39.70
N SER A 474 -2.06 -32.24 -38.56
CA SER A 474 -1.28 -33.49 -38.44
C SER A 474 0.15 -33.38 -38.96
N ASN A 475 0.96 -34.42 -38.72
CA ASN A 475 2.35 -34.39 -39.14
C ASN A 475 2.49 -34.72 -40.62
N THR A 476 1.79 -35.75 -41.09
CA THR A 476 1.95 -36.30 -42.45
C THR A 476 0.70 -36.12 -43.33
N HIS A 477 -0.30 -35.35 -42.87
CA HIS A 477 -1.60 -35.22 -43.53
C HIS A 477 -2.37 -36.57 -43.64
N ALA A 478 -2.20 -37.46 -42.65
CA ALA A 478 -2.90 -38.75 -42.63
C ALA A 478 -4.40 -38.61 -42.30
N ASP A 479 -5.24 -39.52 -42.84
CA ASP A 479 -6.64 -39.64 -42.43
C ASP A 479 -6.71 -40.21 -41.00
N LEU A 480 -6.84 -39.29 -40.03
CA LEU A 480 -6.80 -39.62 -38.60
C LEU A 480 -7.89 -40.61 -38.18
N ALA A 481 -9.04 -40.65 -38.86
CA ALA A 481 -10.13 -41.55 -38.50
C ALA A 481 -9.81 -43.03 -38.78
N THR A 482 -8.80 -43.30 -39.62
CA THR A 482 -8.30 -44.65 -39.93
C THR A 482 -7.19 -45.12 -39.01
N LEU A 483 -6.65 -44.23 -38.17
CA LEU A 483 -5.52 -44.50 -37.30
C LEU A 483 -5.97 -45.05 -35.93
N SER A 484 -5.03 -45.73 -35.26
CA SER A 484 -5.19 -46.08 -33.86
C SER A 484 -5.03 -44.84 -32.95
N PRO A 485 -5.51 -44.89 -31.69
CA PRO A 485 -5.31 -43.80 -30.72
C PRO A 485 -3.86 -43.33 -30.60
N SER A 486 -2.91 -44.27 -30.51
CA SER A 486 -1.48 -43.95 -30.42
C SER A 486 -0.92 -43.34 -31.71
N GLY A 487 -1.46 -43.72 -32.87
CA GLY A 487 -1.13 -43.08 -34.15
C GLY A 487 -1.56 -41.63 -34.19
N ILE A 488 -2.79 -41.32 -33.73
CA ILE A 488 -3.31 -39.94 -33.66
C ILE A 488 -2.46 -39.08 -32.72
N VAL A 489 -2.14 -39.59 -31.53
CA VAL A 489 -1.26 -38.87 -30.59
C VAL A 489 0.11 -38.62 -31.21
N SER A 490 0.67 -39.61 -31.91
CA SER A 490 1.97 -39.46 -32.59
C SER A 490 1.95 -38.36 -33.65
N GLU A 491 0.91 -38.28 -34.49
CA GLU A 491 0.74 -37.20 -35.48
C GLU A 491 0.71 -35.81 -34.83
N MET A 492 0.03 -35.67 -33.69
CA MET A 492 -0.05 -34.39 -32.98
C MET A 492 1.28 -34.03 -32.31
N SER A 493 1.88 -34.97 -31.57
CA SER A 493 3.09 -34.71 -30.81
C SER A 493 4.30 -34.41 -31.70
N ILE A 494 4.43 -35.05 -32.86
CA ILE A 494 5.54 -34.73 -33.78
C ILE A 494 5.37 -33.31 -34.35
N THR A 495 4.15 -32.93 -34.74
CA THR A 495 3.85 -31.57 -35.21
C THR A 495 4.14 -30.52 -34.14
N ASP A 496 3.66 -30.73 -32.91
CA ASP A 496 3.90 -29.82 -31.79
C ASP A 496 5.38 -29.67 -31.45
N ASN A 497 6.14 -30.77 -31.48
CA ASN A 497 7.58 -30.71 -31.23
C ASN A 497 8.31 -29.91 -32.32
N ASN A 498 7.89 -30.03 -33.57
CA ASN A 498 8.45 -29.20 -34.65
C ASN A 498 8.10 -27.72 -34.48
N LEU A 499 6.87 -27.40 -34.02
CA LEU A 499 6.47 -26.02 -33.70
C LEU A 499 7.24 -25.45 -32.52
N LEU A 500 7.33 -26.18 -31.42
CA LEU A 500 8.09 -25.80 -30.22
C LEU A 500 9.54 -25.43 -30.58
N ASN A 501 10.16 -26.16 -31.51
CA ASN A 501 11.52 -25.89 -31.96
C ASN A 501 11.67 -24.59 -32.77
N VAL A 502 10.58 -24.01 -33.30
CA VAL A 502 10.59 -22.82 -34.18
C VAL A 502 9.98 -21.60 -33.51
N THR A 503 8.85 -21.77 -32.83
CA THR A 503 8.07 -20.67 -32.21
C THR A 503 8.18 -20.66 -30.69
N GLY A 504 8.67 -21.74 -30.06
CA GLY A 504 8.64 -21.90 -28.60
C GLY A 504 7.26 -22.25 -28.04
N ALA A 505 6.25 -22.43 -28.90
CA ALA A 505 4.89 -22.81 -28.52
C ALA A 505 4.39 -23.99 -29.37
N PRO A 506 3.62 -24.94 -28.80
CA PRO A 506 2.96 -25.97 -29.59
C PRO A 506 1.78 -25.36 -30.37
N ALA A 507 1.11 -26.16 -31.20
CA ALA A 507 -0.13 -25.70 -31.80
C ALA A 507 -1.21 -25.48 -30.72
N THR A 508 -1.99 -24.41 -30.84
CA THR A 508 -3.10 -24.09 -29.91
C THR A 508 -4.39 -24.82 -30.28
N VAL A 509 -4.58 -25.05 -31.58
CA VAL A 509 -5.77 -25.68 -32.18
C VAL A 509 -5.36 -26.72 -33.22
N MET A 510 -6.27 -27.61 -33.63
CA MET A 510 -5.99 -28.58 -34.70
C MET A 510 -7.15 -28.72 -35.67
N ARG A 511 -6.86 -28.88 -36.96
CA ARG A 511 -7.84 -29.27 -37.99
C ARG A 511 -7.48 -30.63 -38.58
N PRO A 512 -8.35 -31.66 -38.54
CA PRO A 512 -8.01 -32.96 -39.09
C PRO A 512 -7.95 -32.91 -40.62
N PRO A 513 -6.94 -33.54 -41.25
CA PRO A 513 -6.87 -33.67 -42.70
C PRO A 513 -8.19 -34.15 -43.32
N GLY A 514 -8.65 -33.42 -44.34
CA GLY A 514 -9.92 -33.69 -45.02
C GLY A 514 -11.17 -33.57 -44.14
N GLY A 515 -11.07 -32.98 -42.94
CA GLY A 515 -12.18 -32.91 -41.98
C GLY A 515 -12.53 -34.25 -41.34
N SER A 516 -11.69 -35.28 -41.52
CA SER A 516 -12.00 -36.65 -41.11
C SER A 516 -11.80 -36.85 -39.59
N GLN A 517 -12.91 -37.00 -38.85
CA GLN A 517 -12.85 -37.26 -37.41
C GLN A 517 -13.94 -38.23 -36.93
N ASN A 518 -13.61 -38.96 -35.87
CA ASN A 518 -14.53 -39.83 -35.14
C ASN A 518 -14.28 -39.69 -33.61
N ALA A 519 -15.00 -40.45 -32.79
CA ALA A 519 -14.86 -40.39 -31.33
C ALA A 519 -13.43 -40.68 -30.86
N THR A 520 -12.72 -41.57 -31.56
CA THR A 520 -11.32 -41.89 -31.26
C THR A 520 -10.41 -40.70 -31.53
N VAL A 521 -10.58 -39.99 -32.65
CA VAL A 521 -9.84 -38.74 -32.92
C VAL A 521 -10.10 -37.71 -31.84
N ARG A 522 -11.37 -37.38 -31.56
CA ARG A 522 -11.74 -36.37 -30.55
C ARG A 522 -11.14 -36.65 -29.17
N ALA A 523 -11.09 -37.91 -28.77
CA ALA A 523 -10.54 -38.30 -27.47
C ALA A 523 -9.00 -38.26 -27.40
N ASN A 524 -8.29 -38.22 -28.54
CA ASN A 524 -6.83 -38.44 -28.58
C ASN A 524 -6.03 -37.30 -29.23
N VAL A 525 -6.65 -36.29 -29.83
CA VAL A 525 -5.92 -35.13 -30.41
C VAL A 525 -5.43 -34.12 -29.36
N GLY A 526 -6.07 -34.07 -28.18
CA GLY A 526 -5.65 -33.21 -27.07
C GLY A 526 -5.75 -31.70 -27.31
N LYS A 527 -6.43 -31.28 -28.39
CA LYS A 527 -6.64 -29.87 -28.77
C LYS A 527 -8.08 -29.63 -29.20
N PRO A 528 -8.56 -28.38 -29.17
CA PRO A 528 -9.80 -28.01 -29.85
C PRO A 528 -9.69 -28.35 -31.34
N ILE A 529 -10.72 -29.02 -31.87
CA ILE A 529 -10.80 -29.40 -33.28
C ILE A 529 -11.55 -28.33 -34.05
N ILE A 530 -10.87 -27.70 -35.00
CA ILE A 530 -11.40 -26.59 -35.79
C ILE A 530 -11.63 -27.07 -37.22
N MET A 531 -12.88 -27.12 -37.61
CA MET A 531 -13.33 -27.35 -38.97
C MET A 531 -13.54 -25.99 -39.66
N TRP A 532 -14.46 -25.91 -40.61
CA TRP A 532 -14.75 -24.69 -41.34
C TRP A 532 -16.22 -24.62 -41.71
N SER A 533 -16.69 -23.40 -41.91
CA SER A 533 -18.04 -23.09 -42.35
C SER A 533 -18.09 -22.64 -43.80
N LEU A 534 -16.98 -22.11 -44.32
CA LEU A 534 -16.86 -21.63 -45.69
C LEU A 534 -15.64 -22.27 -46.36
N ASP A 535 -15.89 -23.14 -47.34
CA ASP A 535 -14.87 -23.73 -48.20
C ASP A 535 -14.74 -22.94 -49.51
N THR A 536 -13.53 -22.44 -49.77
CA THR A 536 -13.23 -21.69 -51.00
C THR A 536 -13.07 -22.59 -52.23
N ALA A 537 -12.90 -23.89 -52.02
CA ALA A 537 -12.54 -24.88 -53.03
C ALA A 537 -11.29 -24.49 -53.85
N ASP A 538 -10.40 -23.69 -53.28
CA ASP A 538 -9.15 -23.24 -53.90
C ASP A 538 -8.19 -24.41 -54.20
N TRP A 539 -8.24 -25.46 -53.36
CA TRP A 539 -7.57 -26.73 -53.54
C TRP A 539 -7.98 -27.46 -54.84
N LYS A 540 -9.18 -27.19 -55.35
CA LYS A 540 -9.73 -27.80 -56.56
C LYS A 540 -9.65 -26.88 -57.76
N THR A 541 -10.03 -25.61 -57.60
CA THR A 541 -10.18 -24.66 -58.71
C THR A 541 -8.86 -24.07 -59.20
N ARG A 542 -7.88 -23.88 -58.30
CA ARG A 542 -6.55 -23.32 -58.62
C ARG A 542 -6.59 -21.94 -59.29
N ASP A 543 -7.61 -21.14 -59.00
CA ASP A 543 -7.87 -19.90 -59.72
C ASP A 543 -8.13 -18.73 -58.75
N VAL A 544 -7.42 -17.62 -58.96
CA VAL A 544 -7.46 -16.44 -58.07
C VAL A 544 -8.88 -15.88 -57.99
N THR A 545 -9.51 -15.65 -59.12
CA THR A 545 -10.84 -15.02 -59.17
C THR A 545 -11.90 -15.91 -58.54
N SER A 546 -11.81 -17.22 -58.75
CA SER A 546 -12.72 -18.19 -58.13
C SER A 546 -12.58 -18.19 -56.61
N THR A 547 -11.36 -18.21 -56.06
CA THR A 547 -11.12 -18.13 -54.60
C THR A 547 -11.61 -16.80 -54.02
N VAL A 548 -11.30 -15.68 -54.67
CA VAL A 548 -11.78 -14.35 -54.27
C VAL A 548 -13.31 -14.32 -54.23
N ASN A 549 -13.98 -14.79 -55.28
CA ASN A 549 -15.43 -14.81 -55.34
C ASN A 549 -16.05 -15.77 -54.31
N ALA A 550 -15.41 -16.90 -54.03
CA ALA A 550 -15.89 -17.85 -53.04
C ALA A 550 -15.93 -17.21 -51.65
N VAL A 551 -14.89 -16.46 -51.27
CA VAL A 551 -14.87 -15.73 -49.99
C VAL A 551 -15.81 -14.53 -50.06
N LEU A 552 -15.55 -13.59 -50.97
CA LEU A 552 -16.19 -12.27 -50.92
C LEU A 552 -17.69 -12.29 -51.21
N ASN A 553 -18.22 -13.31 -51.89
CA ASN A 553 -19.66 -13.39 -52.14
C ASN A 553 -20.42 -14.13 -51.03
N ASN A 554 -19.71 -14.85 -50.15
CA ASN A 554 -20.36 -15.77 -49.22
C ASN A 554 -19.96 -15.58 -47.75
N VAL A 555 -18.86 -14.88 -47.47
CA VAL A 555 -18.33 -14.66 -46.11
C VAL A 555 -19.36 -13.99 -45.20
N ARG A 556 -19.40 -14.49 -43.97
CA ARG A 556 -20.25 -14.03 -42.87
C ARG A 556 -19.40 -13.83 -41.62
N ASP A 557 -19.90 -13.00 -40.71
CA ASP A 557 -19.34 -12.86 -39.36
C ASP A 557 -19.33 -14.22 -38.65
N GLY A 558 -18.22 -14.57 -38.01
CA GLY A 558 -18.00 -15.83 -37.32
C GLY A 558 -17.54 -16.97 -38.23
N ASP A 559 -17.37 -16.73 -39.53
CA ASP A 559 -16.87 -17.75 -40.44
C ASP A 559 -15.43 -18.13 -40.08
N VAL A 560 -15.20 -19.45 -40.15
CA VAL A 560 -13.86 -20.01 -40.26
C VAL A 560 -13.69 -20.42 -41.73
N VAL A 561 -12.91 -19.64 -42.46
CA VAL A 561 -12.72 -19.80 -43.92
C VAL A 561 -11.53 -20.70 -44.17
N ILE A 562 -11.73 -21.81 -44.88
CA ILE A 562 -10.63 -22.69 -45.29
C ILE A 562 -10.07 -22.31 -46.67
N MET A 563 -8.76 -22.12 -46.68
CA MET A 563 -7.91 -21.89 -47.85
C MET A 563 -6.63 -22.69 -47.70
N HIS A 564 -5.80 -22.79 -48.74
CA HIS A 564 -4.59 -23.60 -48.75
C HIS A 564 -3.38 -22.78 -49.23
N ASP A 565 -2.48 -22.43 -48.32
CA ASP A 565 -1.33 -21.56 -48.62
C ASP A 565 -0.18 -22.27 -49.35
N LEU A 566 -0.32 -23.56 -49.69
CA LEU A 566 0.61 -24.28 -50.56
C LEU A 566 0.48 -23.89 -52.06
N HIS A 567 -0.51 -23.06 -52.40
CA HIS A 567 -0.81 -22.69 -53.78
C HIS A 567 -0.66 -21.19 -54.06
N ARG A 568 0.12 -20.88 -55.11
CA ARG A 568 0.33 -19.49 -55.53
C ARG A 568 -0.97 -18.73 -55.84
N PRO A 569 -1.98 -19.30 -56.54
CA PRO A 569 -3.24 -18.61 -56.76
C PRO A 569 -3.94 -18.20 -55.47
N THR A 570 -3.92 -19.04 -54.43
CA THR A 570 -4.49 -18.71 -53.12
C THR A 570 -3.76 -17.54 -52.46
N ALA A 571 -2.42 -17.53 -52.48
CA ALA A 571 -1.66 -16.43 -51.92
C ALA A 571 -1.92 -15.08 -52.64
N LEU A 572 -2.09 -15.11 -53.97
CA LEU A 572 -2.48 -13.93 -54.74
C LEU A 572 -3.94 -13.53 -54.51
N ALA A 573 -4.83 -14.49 -54.25
CA ALA A 573 -6.19 -14.21 -53.83
C ALA A 573 -6.20 -13.52 -52.45
N ALA A 574 -5.35 -13.94 -51.51
CA ALA A 574 -5.23 -13.31 -50.20
C ALA A 574 -4.83 -11.83 -50.28
N GLN A 575 -3.95 -11.46 -51.22
CA GLN A 575 -3.60 -10.06 -51.53
C GLN A 575 -4.79 -9.19 -51.94
N ILE A 576 -5.89 -9.81 -52.39
CA ILE A 576 -7.13 -9.12 -52.77
C ILE A 576 -8.16 -9.24 -51.63
N ILE A 577 -8.31 -10.45 -51.08
CA ILE A 577 -9.30 -10.76 -50.05
C ILE A 577 -9.03 -9.97 -48.77
N ILE A 578 -7.80 -9.96 -48.26
CA ILE A 578 -7.45 -9.29 -47.00
C ILE A 578 -7.82 -7.79 -47.05
N PRO A 579 -7.31 -6.99 -48.01
CA PRO A 579 -7.73 -5.60 -48.11
C PRO A 579 -9.23 -5.43 -48.28
N GLU A 580 -9.87 -6.28 -49.10
CA GLU A 580 -11.29 -6.12 -49.40
C GLU A 580 -12.18 -6.47 -48.20
N LEU A 581 -11.81 -7.48 -47.41
CA LEU A 581 -12.48 -7.80 -46.15
C LEU A 581 -12.30 -6.69 -45.12
N VAL A 582 -11.08 -6.17 -44.97
CA VAL A 582 -10.82 -4.99 -44.12
C VAL A 582 -11.64 -3.79 -44.59
N ASN A 583 -11.73 -3.54 -45.91
CA ASN A 583 -12.56 -2.48 -46.50
C ASN A 583 -14.06 -2.69 -46.25
N ARG A 584 -14.51 -3.95 -46.17
CA ARG A 584 -15.89 -4.32 -45.81
C ARG A 584 -16.16 -4.30 -44.32
N GLY A 585 -15.16 -3.96 -43.50
CA GLY A 585 -15.27 -3.83 -42.06
C GLY A 585 -15.04 -5.13 -41.29
N TYR A 586 -14.54 -6.18 -41.94
CA TYR A 586 -14.15 -7.40 -41.24
C TYR A 586 -12.83 -7.20 -40.48
N GLN A 587 -12.76 -7.76 -39.27
CA GLN A 587 -11.51 -7.96 -38.56
C GLN A 587 -11.02 -9.38 -38.81
N LEU A 588 -9.77 -9.48 -39.25
CA LEU A 588 -9.10 -10.75 -39.44
C LEU A 588 -8.37 -11.07 -38.15
N VAL A 589 -8.89 -12.09 -37.49
CA VAL A 589 -8.49 -12.56 -36.16
C VAL A 589 -8.04 -14.01 -36.26
N THR A 590 -7.34 -14.47 -35.24
CA THR A 590 -7.08 -15.90 -35.06
C THR A 590 -8.33 -16.64 -34.64
N VAL A 591 -8.34 -17.97 -34.75
CA VAL A 591 -9.44 -18.81 -34.25
C VAL A 591 -9.57 -18.69 -32.74
N SER A 592 -8.46 -18.67 -32.00
CA SER A 592 -8.51 -18.49 -30.54
C SER A 592 -9.05 -17.13 -30.12
N GLU A 593 -8.62 -16.05 -30.79
CA GLU A 593 -9.19 -14.71 -30.55
C GLU A 593 -10.68 -14.67 -30.89
N LEU A 594 -11.10 -15.26 -32.03
CA LEU A 594 -12.51 -15.37 -32.39
C LEU A 594 -13.31 -16.13 -31.32
N ALA A 595 -12.80 -17.27 -30.89
CA ALA A 595 -13.45 -18.13 -29.91
C ALA A 595 -13.49 -17.51 -28.51
N GLN A 596 -12.48 -16.75 -28.11
CA GLN A 596 -12.47 -15.99 -26.84
C GLN A 596 -13.73 -15.13 -26.70
N TYR A 597 -14.23 -14.58 -27.81
CA TYR A 597 -15.46 -13.78 -27.83
C TYR A 597 -16.74 -14.56 -28.16
N ARG A 598 -16.65 -15.88 -28.43
CA ARG A 598 -17.76 -16.70 -28.97
C ARG A 598 -17.94 -18.06 -28.28
N GLY A 599 -17.55 -18.15 -27.01
CA GLY A 599 -17.83 -19.32 -26.15
C GLY A 599 -16.62 -20.16 -25.74
N GLY A 600 -15.41 -19.73 -26.11
CA GLY A 600 -14.16 -20.38 -25.74
C GLY A 600 -13.89 -21.67 -26.50
N LEU A 601 -12.75 -22.30 -26.19
CA LEU A 601 -12.31 -23.54 -26.82
C LEU A 601 -12.00 -24.59 -25.76
N GLU A 602 -12.46 -25.81 -26.00
CA GLU A 602 -12.21 -26.95 -25.13
C GLU A 602 -11.52 -28.09 -25.91
N PRO A 603 -10.49 -28.74 -25.35
CA PRO A 603 -9.83 -29.87 -25.98
C PRO A 603 -10.79 -31.01 -26.34
N GLY A 604 -10.66 -31.55 -27.56
CA GLY A 604 -11.49 -32.65 -28.06
C GLY A 604 -12.90 -32.26 -28.51
N GLN A 605 -13.32 -31.01 -28.31
CA GLN A 605 -14.55 -30.48 -28.91
C GLN A 605 -14.32 -30.04 -30.35
N VAL A 606 -15.38 -30.08 -31.16
CA VAL A 606 -15.34 -29.77 -32.60
C VAL A 606 -16.12 -28.50 -32.88
N TYR A 607 -15.50 -27.57 -33.59
CA TYR A 607 -16.04 -26.25 -33.92
C TYR A 607 -15.97 -26.05 -35.44
N TYR A 608 -17.03 -25.54 -36.08
CA TYR A 608 -17.07 -25.29 -37.53
C TYR A 608 -17.10 -23.80 -37.86
N ASP A 609 -17.72 -23.04 -36.98
CA ASP A 609 -17.92 -21.60 -37.02
C ASP A 609 -18.00 -21.08 -35.58
N PHE A 610 -18.04 -19.75 -35.49
CA PHE A 610 -18.28 -19.00 -34.26
C PHE A 610 -19.32 -17.91 -34.53
N TYR A 611 -20.40 -18.29 -35.22
CA TYR A 611 -21.51 -17.38 -35.48
C TYR A 611 -22.06 -16.80 -34.18
N LYS A 612 -22.43 -15.52 -34.22
CA LYS A 612 -23.13 -14.85 -33.12
C LYS A 612 -24.52 -15.42 -32.88
#